data_AF-A0A821RYL8-F1
#
_entry.id   AF-A0A821RYL8-F1
#
_cell.length_a   1.000
_cell.length_b   1.000
_cell.length_c   1.000
_cell.angle_alpha   90.00
_cell.angle_beta   90.00
_cell.angle_gamma   90.00
#
_symmetry.space_group_name_H-M   'P 1'
#
loop_
_entity.id
_entity.type
_entity.pdbx_description
1 polymer ?
#
loop_
_entity_poly.entity_id
_entity_poly.type
_entity_poly.pdbx_seq_one_letter_code
_entity_poly.pdbx_strand_id
1 'polypeptide(L)'
;MFRANMLGTNFTVYDQGSNPKKNISTEQQRQELAAIAYETNILGFKGPRRMTIIVPGMSSDHQRVEVRPKTDSESLIERWKHNDMNNLLELHNKTPVWNEETQSYVLNFHGRVTQASVKNFQIVHDDDQDYICMQFGRVSDDVFTCDFKYPLCAVQAFGIALSSFDGKLACE
;
A
#
# COMPACT_ATOMS: atom_id res chain seq x y z
N MET A 1 8.92 7.09 -9.02
CA MET A 1 8.41 6.24 -10.15
C MET A 1 7.60 5.07 -9.59
N PHE A 2 6.42 4.74 -10.14
CA PHE A 2 5.58 3.61 -9.73
C PHE A 2 5.78 2.41 -10.67
N ARG A 3 5.86 1.18 -10.15
CA ARG A 3 6.09 -0.03 -10.96
C ARG A 3 5.25 -1.20 -10.47
N ALA A 4 4.56 -1.89 -11.38
CA ALA A 4 3.89 -3.16 -11.12
C ALA A 4 4.78 -4.36 -11.52
N ASN A 5 4.58 -5.51 -10.88
CA ASN A 5 5.03 -6.79 -11.43
C ASN A 5 4.13 -7.22 -12.60
N MET A 6 4.56 -8.23 -13.37
CA MET A 6 3.83 -8.67 -14.57
C MET A 6 2.39 -9.13 -14.29
N LEU A 7 2.10 -9.59 -13.07
CA LEU A 7 0.78 -10.11 -12.69
C LEU A 7 -0.16 -9.01 -12.14
N GLY A 8 0.35 -7.79 -11.89
CA GLY A 8 -0.42 -6.72 -11.25
C GLY A 8 -0.76 -6.99 -9.77
N THR A 9 0.00 -7.84 -9.10
CA THR A 9 -0.25 -8.25 -7.71
C THR A 9 0.71 -7.58 -6.72
N ASN A 10 1.89 -7.15 -7.20
CA ASN A 10 2.86 -6.44 -6.40
C ASN A 10 3.25 -5.14 -7.09
N PHE A 11 3.34 -4.07 -6.31
CA PHE A 11 3.70 -2.75 -6.78
C PHE A 11 4.80 -2.17 -5.90
N THR A 12 5.65 -1.33 -6.49
CA THR A 12 6.73 -0.63 -5.80
C THR A 12 6.73 0.84 -6.18
N VAL A 13 6.84 1.70 -5.18
CA VAL A 13 6.97 3.14 -5.30
C VAL A 13 8.43 3.51 -5.06
N TYR A 14 9.05 4.14 -6.04
CA TYR A 14 10.42 4.66 -5.96
C TYR A 14 10.44 6.18 -5.87
N ASP A 15 11.53 6.73 -5.34
CA ASP A 15 11.86 8.15 -5.52
C ASP A 15 12.34 8.45 -6.97
N GLN A 16 13.08 9.55 -7.13
CA GLN A 16 13.65 9.98 -8.42
C GLN A 16 15.09 9.51 -8.65
N GLY A 17 15.65 8.68 -7.77
CA GLY A 17 16.99 8.16 -7.95
C GLY A 17 17.08 7.22 -9.16
N SER A 18 18.31 6.85 -9.50
CA SER A 18 18.59 6.00 -10.66
C SER A 18 18.49 4.52 -10.32
N ASN A 19 18.19 3.70 -11.33
CA ASN A 19 18.11 2.25 -11.17
C ASN A 19 19.49 1.67 -10.83
N PRO A 20 19.63 0.84 -9.77
CA PRO A 20 20.92 0.25 -9.34
C PRO A 20 21.66 -0.52 -10.44
N LYS A 21 20.94 -1.05 -11.44
CA LYS A 21 21.55 -1.79 -12.57
C LYS A 21 22.46 -0.94 -13.48
N LYS A 22 22.57 0.37 -13.24
CA LYS A 22 23.35 1.32 -14.07
C LYS A 22 24.77 1.61 -13.55
N ASN A 23 25.34 0.82 -12.62
CA ASN A 23 26.67 1.04 -12.01
C ASN A 23 26.85 2.49 -11.49
N ILE A 24 25.94 2.92 -10.62
CA ILE A 24 25.87 4.27 -10.03
C ILE A 24 26.33 4.25 -8.57
N SER A 25 26.66 5.41 -8.00
CA SER A 25 26.93 5.51 -6.55
C SER A 25 25.65 5.28 -5.74
N THR A 26 25.79 4.82 -4.49
CA THR A 26 24.67 4.52 -3.60
C THR A 26 23.79 5.75 -3.32
N GLU A 27 24.37 6.94 -3.25
CA GLU A 27 23.61 8.19 -3.05
C GLU A 27 22.71 8.54 -4.23
N GLN A 28 23.13 8.17 -5.45
CA GLN A 28 22.37 8.39 -6.69
C GLN A 28 21.35 7.27 -6.96
N GLN A 29 21.43 6.16 -6.22
CA GLN A 29 20.56 5.00 -6.39
C GLN A 29 19.18 5.27 -5.80
N ARG A 30 18.13 4.88 -6.52
CA ARG A 30 16.75 5.08 -6.05
C ARG A 30 16.45 4.42 -4.71
N GLN A 31 15.61 5.08 -3.93
CA GLN A 31 14.99 4.51 -2.74
C GLN A 31 13.69 3.78 -3.09
N GLU A 32 13.36 2.75 -2.31
CA GLU A 32 12.01 2.20 -2.26
C GLU A 32 11.22 2.87 -1.14
N LEU A 33 10.17 3.58 -1.52
CA LEU A 33 9.32 4.35 -0.61
C LEU A 33 8.15 3.54 -0.08
N ALA A 34 7.61 2.63 -0.89
CA ALA A 34 6.55 1.71 -0.48
C ALA A 34 6.53 0.50 -1.40
N ALA A 35 6.10 -0.64 -0.87
CA ALA A 35 5.65 -1.78 -1.65
C ALA A 35 4.20 -2.10 -1.28
N ILE A 36 3.42 -2.54 -2.26
CA ILE A 36 2.03 -2.94 -2.09
C ILE A 36 1.89 -4.34 -2.63
N ALA A 37 1.39 -5.26 -1.81
CA ALA A 37 1.09 -6.63 -2.19
C ALA A 37 -0.41 -6.88 -2.07
N TYR A 38 -0.98 -7.48 -3.12
CA TYR A 38 -2.34 -7.97 -3.10
C TYR A 38 -2.33 -9.48 -3.12
N GLU A 39 -3.08 -10.08 -2.21
CA GLU A 39 -3.30 -11.52 -2.26
C GLU A 39 -4.05 -11.95 -3.51
N THR A 40 -3.52 -12.99 -4.14
CA THR A 40 -4.17 -13.71 -5.23
C THR A 40 -5.09 -14.78 -4.67
N ASN A 41 -6.38 -14.70 -4.97
CA ASN A 41 -7.35 -15.73 -4.60
C ASN A 41 -7.20 -16.97 -5.49
N ILE A 42 -6.28 -17.87 -5.16
CA ILE A 42 -6.00 -19.08 -5.96
C ILE A 42 -7.12 -20.15 -5.81
N LEU A 43 -8.03 -19.99 -4.85
CA LEU A 43 -8.99 -21.04 -4.44
C LEU A 43 -10.47 -20.61 -4.43
N GLY A 44 -10.84 -19.52 -5.11
CA GLY A 44 -12.25 -19.13 -5.26
C GLY A 44 -12.93 -18.58 -4.00
N PHE A 45 -12.17 -18.23 -2.96
CA PHE A 45 -12.70 -17.54 -1.77
C PHE A 45 -13.20 -16.15 -2.16
N LYS A 46 -14.51 -15.95 -2.02
CA LYS A 46 -15.18 -14.66 -2.21
C LYS A 46 -15.04 -13.84 -0.93
N GLY A 47 -14.01 -13.00 -0.87
CA GLY A 47 -13.79 -12.03 0.21
C GLY A 47 -13.07 -10.78 -0.30
N PRO A 48 -13.11 -9.66 0.44
CA PRO A 48 -12.32 -8.47 0.15
C PRO A 48 -10.84 -8.85 0.00
N ARG A 49 -10.20 -8.42 -1.08
CA ARG A 49 -8.79 -8.77 -1.35
C ARG A 49 -7.90 -8.18 -0.27
N ARG A 50 -7.10 -9.01 0.43
CA ARG A 50 -6.10 -8.53 1.40
C ARG A 50 -5.04 -7.71 0.67
N MET A 51 -4.82 -6.51 1.15
CA MET A 51 -3.84 -5.56 0.68
C MET A 51 -2.85 -5.33 1.81
N THR A 52 -1.58 -5.61 1.53
CA THR A 52 -0.46 -5.42 2.45
C THR A 52 0.41 -4.30 1.92
N ILE A 53 0.78 -3.36 2.77
CA ILE A 53 1.60 -2.20 2.44
C ILE A 53 2.84 -2.25 3.32
N ILE A 54 4.00 -2.22 2.67
CA ILE A 54 5.29 -2.25 3.32
C ILE A 54 5.92 -0.90 3.07
N VAL A 55 6.27 -0.17 4.13
CA VAL A 55 7.00 1.10 4.03
C VAL A 55 8.27 1.04 4.87
N PRO A 56 9.30 1.82 4.54
CA PRO A 56 10.43 1.97 5.45
C PRO A 56 9.97 2.53 6.78
N GLY A 57 10.50 1.96 7.86
CA GLY A 57 10.25 2.37 9.24
C GLY A 57 10.75 3.78 9.53
N MET A 58 10.49 4.22 10.75
CA MET A 58 10.81 5.58 11.20
C MET A 58 11.89 5.51 12.30
N SER A 59 12.86 6.42 12.24
CA SER A 59 13.84 6.62 13.30
C SER A 59 13.20 7.25 14.54
N SER A 60 13.98 7.33 15.63
CA SER A 60 13.59 8.05 16.86
C SER A 60 13.23 9.52 16.60
N ASP A 61 13.79 10.13 15.55
CA ASP A 61 13.56 11.53 15.19
C ASP A 61 12.39 11.71 14.21
N HIS A 62 11.55 10.68 14.08
CA HIS A 62 10.41 10.62 13.17
C HIS A 62 10.79 10.85 11.70
N GLN A 63 12.01 10.47 11.32
CA GLN A 63 12.48 10.47 9.93
C GLN A 63 12.44 9.07 9.35
N ARG A 64 12.15 8.97 8.06
CA ARG A 64 12.13 7.69 7.38
C ARG A 64 13.53 7.11 7.31
N VAL A 65 13.69 5.82 7.65
CA VAL A 65 14.92 5.08 7.39
C VAL A 65 15.04 4.87 5.88
N GLU A 66 16.18 5.26 5.30
CA GLU A 66 16.38 5.07 3.85
C GLU A 66 16.52 3.59 3.49
N VAL A 67 15.85 3.17 2.41
CA VAL A 67 15.97 1.81 1.86
C VAL A 67 16.37 1.93 0.40
N ARG A 68 17.62 1.55 0.10
CA ARG A 68 18.22 1.58 -1.26
C ARG A 68 18.70 0.18 -1.66
N PRO A 69 17.81 -0.67 -2.20
CA PRO A 69 18.13 -2.07 -2.51
C PRO A 69 19.21 -2.21 -3.58
N LYS A 70 20.36 -2.80 -3.25
CA LYS A 70 21.45 -3.08 -4.21
C LYS A 70 21.18 -4.34 -5.02
N THR A 71 20.48 -5.30 -4.41
CA THR A 71 20.03 -6.55 -5.03
C THR A 71 18.51 -6.67 -4.94
N ASP A 72 17.92 -7.56 -5.74
CA ASP A 72 16.48 -7.80 -5.71
C ASP A 72 16.03 -8.34 -4.33
N SER A 73 16.87 -9.10 -3.62
CA SER A 73 16.59 -9.64 -2.27
C SER A 73 16.49 -8.58 -1.18
N GLU A 74 17.09 -7.39 -1.40
CA GLU A 74 17.03 -6.26 -0.48
C GLU A 74 15.78 -5.37 -0.70
N SER A 75 14.97 -5.66 -1.73
CA SER A 75 13.74 -4.91 -1.99
C SER A 75 12.72 -5.09 -0.87
N LEU A 76 11.84 -4.10 -0.66
CA LEU A 76 10.81 -4.14 0.38
C LEU A 76 9.94 -5.40 0.27
N ILE A 77 9.59 -5.79 -0.95
CA ILE A 77 8.71 -6.94 -1.19
C ILE A 77 9.40 -8.27 -0.89
N GLU A 78 10.67 -8.43 -1.26
CA GLU A 78 11.41 -9.67 -1.00
C GLU A 78 11.79 -9.80 0.48
N ARG A 79 12.11 -8.68 1.14
CA ARG A 79 12.34 -8.66 2.58
C ARG A 79 11.08 -9.07 3.35
N TRP A 80 9.91 -8.53 3.00
CA TRP A 80 8.63 -8.93 3.59
C TRP A 80 8.31 -10.41 3.34
N LYS A 81 8.48 -10.93 2.12
CA LYS A 81 8.27 -12.36 1.82
C LYS A 81 9.17 -13.29 2.63
N HIS A 82 10.38 -12.84 2.96
CA HIS A 82 11.33 -13.57 3.81
C HIS A 82 11.19 -13.25 5.30
N ASN A 83 10.18 -12.46 5.69
CA ASN A 83 9.94 -12.03 7.06
C ASN A 83 11.11 -11.21 7.68
N ASP A 84 11.91 -10.53 6.86
CA ASP A 84 12.92 -9.57 7.31
C ASP A 84 12.29 -8.18 7.44
N MET A 85 11.69 -7.93 8.60
CA MET A 85 10.99 -6.69 8.92
C MET A 85 11.87 -5.63 9.62
N ASN A 86 13.19 -5.81 9.61
CA ASN A 86 14.11 -4.86 10.25
C ASN A 86 13.99 -3.47 9.61
N ASN A 87 13.68 -2.45 10.41
CA ASN A 87 13.42 -1.07 9.95
C ASN A 87 12.33 -0.97 8.88
N LEU A 88 11.36 -1.90 8.85
CA LEU A 88 10.19 -1.84 7.98
C LEU A 88 8.92 -1.73 8.83
N LEU A 89 7.86 -1.23 8.22
CA LEU A 89 6.52 -1.19 8.80
C LEU A 89 5.56 -1.88 7.84
N GLU A 90 4.79 -2.82 8.37
CA GLU A 90 3.71 -3.49 7.66
C GLU A 90 2.37 -2.87 8.06
N LEU A 91 1.55 -2.59 7.07
CA LEU A 91 0.21 -2.05 7.22
C LEU A 91 -0.75 -2.87 6.35
N HIS A 92 -2.02 -2.90 6.71
CA HIS A 92 -3.02 -3.67 5.97
C HIS A 92 -4.27 -2.86 5.72
N ASN A 93 -5.06 -3.28 4.74
CA ASN A 93 -6.41 -2.75 4.63
C ASN A 93 -7.25 -3.16 5.85
N LYS A 94 -7.95 -2.21 6.44
CA LYS A 94 -8.90 -2.47 7.52
C LYS A 94 -9.98 -3.41 7.00
N THR A 95 -10.29 -4.45 7.78
CA THR A 95 -11.35 -5.39 7.46
C THR A 95 -12.71 -4.71 7.67
N PRO A 96 -13.61 -4.69 6.66
CA PRO A 96 -14.94 -4.14 6.83
C PRO A 96 -15.73 -4.85 7.93
N VAL A 97 -16.59 -4.11 8.62
CA VAL A 97 -17.48 -4.65 9.65
C VAL A 97 -18.83 -4.97 9.02
N TRP A 98 -19.46 -6.08 9.43
CA TRP A 98 -20.82 -6.40 9.01
C TRP A 98 -21.81 -5.39 9.60
N ASN A 99 -22.63 -4.79 8.74
CA ASN A 99 -23.73 -3.93 9.14
C ASN A 99 -25.06 -4.68 8.92
N GLU A 100 -25.78 -4.95 10.01
CA GLU A 100 -27.06 -5.66 9.99
C GLU A 100 -28.19 -4.87 9.32
N GLU A 101 -28.18 -3.54 9.42
CA GLU A 101 -29.21 -2.69 8.83
C GLU A 101 -29.13 -2.70 7.30
N THR A 102 -27.90 -2.60 6.76
CA THR A 102 -27.66 -2.59 5.31
C THR A 102 -27.39 -3.97 4.72
N GLN A 103 -27.31 -5.02 5.55
CA GLN A 103 -26.94 -6.39 5.19
C GLN A 103 -25.67 -6.45 4.32
N SER A 104 -24.66 -5.69 4.70
CA SER A 104 -23.42 -5.54 3.92
C SER A 104 -22.19 -5.24 4.77
N TYR A 105 -21.02 -5.53 4.23
CA TYR A 105 -19.73 -5.22 4.83
C TYR A 105 -19.37 -3.75 4.55
N VAL A 106 -19.19 -2.95 5.60
CA VAL A 106 -18.95 -1.51 5.49
C VAL A 106 -17.72 -1.04 6.26
N LEU A 107 -17.14 0.07 5.82
CA LEU A 107 -16.14 0.84 6.55
C LEU A 107 -16.72 2.23 6.84
N ASN A 108 -16.42 2.77 8.02
CA ASN A 108 -16.85 4.11 8.39
C ASN A 108 -15.84 5.17 7.90
N PHE A 109 -16.19 5.86 6.83
CA PHE A 109 -15.40 6.95 6.25
C PHE A 109 -15.79 8.34 6.76
N HIS A 110 -16.67 8.45 7.76
CA HIS A 110 -17.08 9.73 8.36
C HIS A 110 -17.56 10.76 7.32
N GLY A 111 -18.30 10.31 6.31
CA GLY A 111 -18.79 11.14 5.20
C GLY A 111 -17.75 11.52 4.13
N ARG A 112 -16.48 11.10 4.26
CA ARG A 112 -15.42 11.38 3.27
C ARG A 112 -15.55 10.56 1.99
N VAL A 113 -16.31 9.46 2.04
CA VAL A 113 -16.59 8.57 0.91
C VAL A 113 -18.10 8.45 0.79
N THR A 114 -18.64 8.77 -0.38
CA THR A 114 -20.09 8.91 -0.60
C THR A 114 -20.60 7.97 -1.69
N GLN A 115 -19.71 7.30 -2.44
CA GLN A 115 -20.09 6.34 -3.46
C GLN A 115 -19.48 4.96 -3.20
N ALA A 116 -20.26 3.91 -3.47
CA ALA A 116 -19.79 2.53 -3.41
C ALA A 116 -18.74 2.26 -4.51
N SER A 117 -17.64 1.60 -4.13
CA SER A 117 -16.58 1.20 -5.04
C SER A 117 -15.71 0.14 -4.40
N VAL A 118 -15.22 -0.81 -5.19
CA VAL A 118 -14.18 -1.78 -4.77
C VAL A 118 -12.83 -1.10 -4.43
N LYS A 119 -12.69 0.18 -4.78
CA LYS A 119 -11.52 1.01 -4.48
C LYS A 119 -11.64 1.77 -3.15
N ASN A 120 -12.73 1.59 -2.41
CA ASN A 120 -12.87 2.21 -1.09
C ASN A 120 -12.14 1.36 -0.05
N PHE A 121 -11.12 1.92 0.60
CA PHE A 121 -10.36 1.22 1.62
C PHE A 121 -9.79 2.17 2.68
N GLN A 122 -9.52 1.62 3.85
CA GLN A 122 -8.74 2.25 4.92
C GLN A 122 -7.50 1.40 5.16
N ILE A 123 -6.36 2.02 5.46
CA ILE A 123 -5.10 1.36 5.80
C ILE A 123 -4.80 1.64 7.26
N VAL A 124 -4.43 0.59 8.00
CA VAL A 124 -4.19 0.59 9.44
C VAL A 124 -2.96 -0.25 9.76
N HIS A 125 -2.46 -0.10 10.98
CA HIS A 125 -1.51 -1.04 11.57
C HIS A 125 -2.28 -2.10 12.36
N ASP A 126 -1.79 -3.34 12.40
CA ASP A 126 -2.49 -4.42 13.07
C ASP A 126 -2.68 -4.19 14.58
N ASP A 127 -1.68 -3.58 15.22
CA ASP A 127 -1.73 -3.23 16.65
C ASP A 127 -2.69 -2.08 16.99
N ASP A 128 -3.11 -1.26 16.02
CA ASP A 128 -4.04 -0.15 16.22
C ASP A 128 -4.96 0.05 15.00
N GLN A 129 -6.09 -0.64 15.03
CA GLN A 129 -7.10 -0.61 13.97
C GLN A 129 -7.89 0.71 13.92
N ASP A 130 -7.86 1.53 14.97
CA ASP A 130 -8.60 2.80 15.03
C ASP A 130 -7.76 3.96 14.48
N TYR A 131 -6.43 3.82 14.52
CA TYR A 131 -5.53 4.72 13.83
C TYR A 131 -5.52 4.48 12.30
N ILE A 132 -6.38 5.20 11.60
CA ILE A 132 -6.44 5.18 10.13
C ILE A 132 -5.24 5.93 9.54
N CYS A 133 -4.19 5.20 9.16
CA CYS A 133 -3.00 5.72 8.48
C CYS A 133 -3.33 6.36 7.13
N MET A 134 -4.28 5.78 6.40
CA MET A 134 -4.77 6.32 5.13
C MET A 134 -6.21 5.88 4.90
N GLN A 135 -7.03 6.76 4.32
CA GLN A 135 -8.32 6.39 3.74
C GLN A 135 -8.43 6.92 2.32
N PHE A 136 -8.97 6.07 1.45
CA PHE A 136 -9.16 6.38 0.05
C PHE A 136 -10.55 5.90 -0.37
N GLY A 137 -11.27 6.73 -1.13
CA GLY A 137 -12.55 6.29 -1.66
C GLY A 137 -13.23 7.31 -2.58
N ARG A 138 -14.25 6.82 -3.28
CA ARG A 138 -14.94 7.54 -4.33
C ARG A 138 -15.96 8.54 -3.77
N VAL A 139 -15.99 9.74 -4.33
CA VAL A 139 -17.00 10.77 -4.01
C VAL A 139 -17.82 11.22 -5.23
N SER A 140 -17.25 11.11 -6.44
CA SER A 140 -17.94 11.36 -7.70
C SER A 140 -17.42 10.41 -8.79
N ASP A 141 -17.95 10.53 -10.00
CA ASP A 141 -17.32 9.95 -11.19
C ASP A 141 -15.91 10.49 -11.36
N ASP A 142 -14.95 9.58 -11.39
CA ASP A 142 -13.51 9.86 -11.49
C ASP A 142 -12.92 10.81 -10.42
N VAL A 143 -13.65 11.06 -9.33
CA VAL A 143 -13.17 11.88 -8.19
C VAL A 143 -13.14 11.05 -6.93
N PHE A 144 -11.98 11.09 -6.27
CA PHE A 144 -11.68 10.33 -5.06
C PHE A 144 -11.11 11.25 -3.97
N THR A 145 -11.40 10.93 -2.72
CA THR A 145 -10.73 11.51 -1.55
C THR A 145 -9.55 10.63 -1.16
N CYS A 146 -8.48 11.26 -0.69
CA CYS A 146 -7.27 10.58 -0.23
C CYS A 146 -6.74 11.34 1.00
N ASP A 147 -7.04 10.82 2.19
CA ASP A 147 -6.54 11.38 3.44
C ASP A 147 -5.46 10.44 3.99
N PHE A 148 -4.34 10.98 4.47
CA PHE A 148 -3.25 10.19 5.04
C PHE A 148 -2.68 10.86 6.29
N LYS A 149 -2.08 10.04 7.16
CA LYS A 149 -1.44 10.45 8.41
C LYS A 149 -0.05 9.83 8.49
N TYR A 150 0.72 10.26 9.51
CA TYR A 150 1.96 9.59 9.89
C TYR A 150 1.74 8.07 9.98
N PRO A 151 2.66 7.22 9.49
CA PRO A 151 4.00 7.56 8.97
C PRO A 151 4.05 7.75 7.44
N LEU A 152 2.89 7.85 6.78
CA LEU A 152 2.83 8.00 5.33
C LEU A 152 3.11 9.44 4.90
N CYS A 153 3.74 9.59 3.74
CA CYS A 153 3.81 10.85 3.01
C CYS A 153 2.91 10.82 1.76
N ALA A 154 2.71 11.98 1.14
CA ALA A 154 1.85 12.13 -0.03
C ALA A 154 2.24 11.19 -1.19
N VAL A 155 3.54 11.02 -1.44
CA VAL A 155 4.02 10.15 -2.53
C VAL A 155 3.67 8.68 -2.28
N GLN A 156 3.78 8.21 -1.04
CA GLN A 156 3.41 6.85 -0.67
C GLN A 156 1.89 6.67 -0.75
N ALA A 157 1.12 7.56 -0.13
CA ALA A 157 -0.34 7.50 -0.15
C ALA A 157 -0.88 7.53 -1.58
N PHE A 158 -0.31 8.37 -2.45
CA PHE A 158 -0.68 8.41 -3.85
C PHE A 158 -0.30 7.12 -4.61
N GLY A 159 0.89 6.55 -4.36
CA GLY A 159 1.29 5.27 -4.94
C GLY A 159 0.38 4.11 -4.50
N ILE A 160 -0.01 4.08 -3.23
CA ILE A 160 -0.98 3.13 -2.68
C ILE A 160 -2.34 3.29 -3.40
N ALA A 161 -2.84 4.53 -3.53
CA ALA A 161 -4.09 4.81 -4.24
C ALA A 161 -4.04 4.35 -5.70
N LEU A 162 -2.97 4.70 -6.44
CA LEU A 162 -2.77 4.30 -7.84
C LEU A 162 -2.78 2.78 -8.02
N SER A 163 -2.20 2.01 -7.09
CA SER A 163 -2.21 0.55 -7.15
C SER A 163 -3.61 -0.08 -7.10
N SER A 164 -4.62 0.66 -6.62
CA SER A 164 -6.02 0.24 -6.60
C SER A 164 -6.74 0.42 -7.94
N PHE A 165 -6.17 1.19 -8.87
CA PHE A 165 -6.74 1.41 -10.21
C PHE A 165 -6.24 0.40 -11.24
N ASP A 166 -5.08 -0.20 -11.03
CA ASP A 166 -4.49 -1.08 -12.03
C ASP A 166 -5.29 -2.39 -12.17
N GLY A 167 -5.51 -2.79 -13.42
CA GLY A 167 -6.27 -3.99 -13.79
C GLY A 167 -5.44 -5.22 -13.46
N LYS A 168 -5.78 -5.90 -12.38
CA LYS A 168 -5.06 -7.10 -11.94
C LYS A 168 -5.47 -8.29 -12.81
N LEU A 169 -4.66 -8.59 -13.82
CA LEU A 169 -4.87 -9.70 -14.77
C LEU A 169 -5.10 -11.07 -14.08
N ALA A 170 -4.66 -11.24 -12.84
CA ALA A 170 -4.78 -12.47 -12.06
C ALA A 170 -5.78 -12.39 -10.89
N CYS A 171 -6.62 -11.36 -10.82
CA CYS A 171 -7.58 -11.21 -9.73
C CYS A 171 -9.05 -11.12 -10.17
N GLU A 172 -9.36 -11.20 -11.47
CA GLU A 172 -10.74 -11.33 -11.95
C GLU A 172 -11.37 -12.67 -11.55
#